data_AF-A0A251P4W9-F1
#
_entry.id   AF-A0A251P4W9-F1
#
_cell.length_a   1.000
_cell.length_b   1.000
_cell.length_c   1.000
_cell.angle_alpha   90.00
_cell.angle_beta   90.00
_cell.angle_gamma   90.00
#
_symmetry.space_group_name_H-M   'P 1'
#
loop_
_entity.id
_entity.type
_entity.pdbx_description
1 polymer ?
#
loop_
_entity_poly.entity_id
_entity_poly.type
_entity_poly.pdbx_seq_one_letter_code
_entity_poly.pdbx_strand_id
1 'polypeptide(L)' 'MGIMGSCFSFILGSVFGIYVAQNYNIPNIQKLSTKGLLIAKHIEETYWKLKKRDDENQN' A
#
# COMPACT_ATOMS: atom_id res chain seq x y z
N MET A 1 11.67 -18.14 -27.25
CA MET A 1 11.48 -18.21 -25.78
C MET A 1 10.02 -17.92 -25.49
N GLY A 2 9.23 -18.95 -25.23
CA GLY A 2 7.77 -18.85 -25.13
C GLY A 2 7.28 -18.20 -23.83
N ILE A 3 6.03 -17.73 -23.87
CA ILE A 3 5.31 -17.09 -22.76
C ILE A 3 5.37 -17.94 -21.48
N MET A 4 5.31 -19.28 -21.61
CA MET A 4 5.42 -20.22 -20.50
C MET A 4 6.74 -20.10 -19.70
N GLY A 5 7.86 -19.82 -20.36
CA GLY A 5 9.16 -19.65 -19.70
C GLY A 5 9.27 -18.33 -18.93
N SER A 6 8.61 -17.27 -19.43
CA SER A 6 8.56 -15.97 -18.76
C SER A 6 7.65 -16.01 -17.52
N CYS A 7 6.48 -16.67 -17.62
CA CYS A 7 5.57 -16.84 -16.50
C CYS A 7 6.22 -17.62 -15.35
N PHE A 8 6.99 -18.66 -15.65
CA PHE A 8 7.71 -19.40 -14.62
C PHE A 8 8.70 -18.51 -13.87
N SER A 9 9.52 -17.74 -14.58
CA SER A 9 10.46 -16.79 -13.94
C SER A 9 9.77 -15.70 -13.13
N PHE A 10 8.60 -15.22 -13.58
CA PHE A 10 7.79 -14.24 -12.84
C PHE A 10 7.21 -14.82 -11.55
N ILE A 11 6.66 -16.04 -11.61
CA ILE A 11 6.12 -16.74 -10.45
C ILE A 11 7.25 -17.09 -9.48
N LEU A 12 8.36 -17.63 -9.98
CA LEU A 12 9.52 -18.00 -9.17
C LEU A 12 10.13 -16.78 -8.48
N GLY A 13 10.25 -15.65 -9.18
CA GLY A 13 10.69 -14.37 -8.61
C GLY A 13 9.72 -13.83 -7.57
N SER A 14 8.41 -13.92 -7.80
CA SER A 14 7.39 -13.49 -6.84
C SER A 14 7.39 -14.35 -5.57
N VAL A 15 7.44 -15.68 -5.71
CA VAL A 15 7.50 -16.62 -4.58
C VAL A 15 8.79 -16.42 -3.79
N PHE A 16 9.93 -16.24 -4.46
CA PHE A 16 11.20 -15.94 -3.82
C PHE A 16 11.16 -14.62 -3.05
N GLY A 17 10.59 -13.56 -3.64
CA GLY A 17 10.41 -12.27 -2.98
C GLY A 17 9.52 -12.37 -1.73
N ILE A 18 8.41 -13.12 -1.81
CA ILE A 18 7.53 -13.41 -0.68
C ILE A 18 8.27 -14.20 0.42
N TYR A 19 9.06 -15.20 0.04
CA TYR A 19 9.85 -16.00 0.97
C TYR A 19 10.88 -15.14 1.70
N VAL A 20 11.59 -14.27 0.98
CA VAL A 20 12.53 -13.33 1.57
C VAL A 20 11.82 -12.35 2.52
N ALA A 21 10.68 -11.78 2.11
CA ALA A 21 9.90 -10.87 2.95
C ALA A 21 9.34 -11.53 4.22
N GLN A 22 9.06 -12.84 4.17
CA GLN A 22 8.65 -13.63 5.33
C GLN A 22 9.86 -14.08 6.18
N ASN A 23 11.01 -14.36 5.56
CA ASN A 23 12.22 -14.83 6.23
C ASN A 23 12.99 -13.69 6.94
N TYR A 24 12.86 -12.46 6.46
CA TYR A 24 13.06 -11.31 7.32
C TYR A 24 11.88 -11.31 8.29
N ASN A 25 12.15 -11.70 9.55
CA ASN A 25 11.21 -11.57 10.64
C ASN A 25 11.00 -10.06 10.92
N ILE A 26 10.34 -9.35 9.99
CA ILE A 26 10.10 -7.90 10.06
C ILE A 26 9.02 -7.74 11.11
N PRO A 27 9.34 -7.33 12.36
CA PRO A 27 8.43 -7.51 13.47
C PRO A 27 7.22 -6.57 13.45
N ASN A 28 6.94 -5.85 12.35
CA ASN A 28 6.01 -4.73 12.39
C ASN A 28 5.44 -4.24 11.04
N ILE A 29 5.50 -5.02 9.95
CA ILE A 29 4.82 -4.62 8.70
C ILE A 29 3.31 -4.41 8.92
N GLN A 30 2.69 -5.23 9.78
CA GLN A 30 1.31 -5.02 10.21
C GLN A 30 1.11 -3.65 10.90
N LYS A 31 2.00 -3.27 11.82
CA LYS A 31 1.91 -1.95 12.48
C LYS A 31 2.15 -0.80 11.50
N LEU A 32 3.02 -0.99 10.50
CA LEU A 32 3.26 -0.02 9.44
C LEU A 32 2.03 0.15 8.55
N SER A 33 1.39 -0.94 8.14
CA SER A 33 0.13 -0.89 7.40
C SER A 33 -1.00 -0.25 8.21
N THR A 34 -1.16 -0.58 9.49
CA THR A 34 -2.17 0.04 10.35
C THR A 34 -1.93 1.55 10.50
N LYS A 35 -0.67 1.97 10.69
CA LYS A 35 -0.32 3.40 10.76
C LYS A 35 -0.54 4.10 9.43
N GLY A 36 -0.19 3.47 8.31
CA GLY A 36 -0.44 3.98 6.96
C GLY A 36 -1.93 4.17 6.69
N LEU A 37 -2.77 3.21 7.07
CA LEU A 37 -4.23 3.30 6.96
C LEU A 37 -4.79 4.46 7.81
N LEU A 38 -4.30 4.62 9.04
CA LEU A 38 -4.68 5.73 9.92
C LEU A 38 -4.28 7.09 9.33
N ILE A 39 -3.06 7.20 8.79
CA ILE A 39 -2.59 8.42 8.13
C ILE A 39 -3.40 8.70 6.87
N ALA A 40 -3.70 7.69 6.07
CA ALA A 40 -4.54 7.82 4.88
C ALA A 40 -5.95 8.32 5.23
N LYS A 41 -6.59 7.75 6.26
CA LYS A 41 -7.88 8.23 6.77
C LYS A 41 -7.80 9.66 7.30
N HIS A 42 -6.73 9.99 8.01
CA HIS A 42 -6.54 11.35 8.53
C HIS A 42 -6.37 12.37 7.39
N ILE A 43 -5.66 11.99 6.32
CA ILE A 43 -5.54 12.81 5.11
C ILE A 43 -6.90 12.93 4.42
N GLU A 44 -7.63 11.83 4.24
CA GLU A 44 -8.97 11.82 3.64
C GLU A 44 -9.95 12.71 4.40
N GLU A 45 -10.05 12.57 5.72
CA GLU A 45 -10.91 13.41 6.57
C GLU A 45 -10.49 14.88 6.56
N THR A 46 -9.18 15.15 6.59
CA THR A 46 -8.65 16.52 6.52
C THR A 46 -8.95 17.16 5.17
N TYR A 47 -8.79 16.41 4.08
CA TYR A 47 -9.08 16.88 2.72
C TYR A 47 -10.59 17.11 2.51
N TRP A 48 -11.44 16.24 3.07
CA TRP A 48 -12.90 16.40 3.02
C TRP A 48 -13.37 17.62 3.81
N LYS A 49 -12.78 17.89 4.99
CA LYS A 49 -13.04 19.12 5.77
C LYS A 49 -12.55 20.39 5.09
N LEU A 50 -11.41 20.33 4.42
CA LEU A 50 -10.87 21.46 3.64
C LEU A 50 -11.80 21.81 2.48
N LYS A 51 -12.27 20.81 1.72
CA LYS A 51 -13.20 21.02 0.59
C LYS A 51 -14.50 21.69 1.04
N LYS A 52 -15.08 21.25 2.16
CA LYS A 52 -16.33 21.82 2.68
C LYS A 52 -16.22 23.29 3.12
N ARG A 53 -15.05 23.70 3.63
CA ARG A 53 -14.80 25.09 4.05
C ARG A 53 -14.60 26.04 2.86
N ASP A 54 -14.12 25.53 1.73
CA ASP A 54 -13.90 26.30 0.51
C ASP A 54 -15.24 26.63 -0.17
N ASP A 55 -16.14 25.64 -0.25
CA ASP A 55 -17.52 25.81 -0.75
C ASP A 55 -18.36 26.79 0.11
N GLU A 56 -18.13 26.84 1.43
CA GLU A 56 -18.85 27.74 2.35
C GLU A 56 -18.31 29.19 2.36
N ASN A 57 -17.05 29.42 1.98
CA ASN A 57 -16.48 30.79 1.88
C ASN A 57 -16.70 31.45 0.50
N GLN A 58 -17.15 30.68 -0.49
CA GLN A 58 -17.39 31.17 -1.86
C GLN A 58 -18.87 31.51 -2.14
N ASN A 59 -19.76 31.48 -1.13
CA ASN A 59 -21.17 31.86 -1.22
C ASN A 59 -21.50 33.08 -0.35
#